data_AF-A0A7K3RB44-F1
#
_entry.id   AF-A0A7K3RB44-F1
#
_cell.length_a   1.000
_cell.length_b   1.000
_cell.length_c   1.000
_cell.angle_alpha   90.00
_cell.angle_beta   90.00
_cell.angle_gamma   90.00
#
_symmetry.space_group_name_H-M   'P 1'
#
loop_
_entity.id
_entity.type
_entity.pdbx_description
1 polymer ?
#
loop_
_entity_poly.entity_id
_entity_poly.type
_entity_poly.pdbx_seq_one_letter_code
_entity_poly.pdbx_strand_id
1 'polypeptide(L)'
;MDPTHRAADEYGQGHDGSGGEPGHRRPSRESGGADFGPGTPQQVRVVQLTAGDLLLTVNPVDGSEVEACPPGSGPDAPVRRTPAERADHERAGAPPVPAG
;
A
#
# COMPACT_ATOMS: atom_id res chain seq x y z
N MET A 1 -27.22 13.78 -25.05
CA MET A 1 -26.18 14.72 -24.60
C MET A 1 -26.18 14.64 -23.09
N ASP A 2 -25.20 13.96 -22.51
CA ASP A 2 -25.08 13.75 -21.06
C ASP A 2 -24.34 14.95 -20.44
N PRO A 3 -24.93 15.74 -19.53
CA PRO A 3 -24.30 16.95 -19.01
C PRO A 3 -23.57 16.65 -17.70
N THR A 4 -22.54 15.80 -17.75
CA THR A 4 -21.63 15.63 -16.61
C THR A 4 -20.19 15.48 -17.06
N HIS A 5 -19.66 16.52 -17.72
CA HIS A 5 -18.22 16.70 -17.87
C HIS A 5 -17.82 17.97 -17.11
N ARG A 6 -17.61 17.86 -15.79
CA ARG A 6 -16.98 18.93 -15.02
C ARG A 6 -15.47 18.85 -15.32
N ALA A 7 -14.98 19.82 -16.10
CA ALA A 7 -13.58 19.92 -16.50
C ALA A 7 -12.67 20.14 -15.27
N ALA A 8 -11.42 19.70 -15.39
CA ALA A 8 -10.42 19.62 -14.33
C ALA A 8 -9.83 20.98 -13.87
N ASP A 9 -10.48 22.10 -14.21
CA ASP A 9 -9.85 23.44 -14.14
C ASP A 9 -10.28 24.27 -12.91
N GLU A 10 -10.89 23.67 -11.88
CA GLU A 10 -11.34 24.38 -10.66
C GLU A 10 -10.37 24.22 -9.46
N TYR A 11 -9.09 23.93 -9.71
CA TYR A 11 -8.06 23.92 -8.66
C TYR A 11 -6.87 24.79 -9.05
N GLY A 12 -7.11 26.10 -9.09
CA GLY A 12 -6.02 27.06 -9.20
C GLY A 12 -6.51 28.40 -9.69
N GLN A 13 -6.78 29.32 -8.75
CA GLN A 13 -6.35 30.73 -8.77
C GLN A 13 -7.35 31.58 -7.97
N GLY A 14 -6.86 32.24 -6.91
CA GLY A 14 -7.58 33.33 -6.24
C GLY A 14 -7.45 33.30 -4.73
N HIS A 15 -6.28 33.68 -4.20
CA HIS A 15 -6.23 34.16 -2.82
C HIS A 15 -5.36 35.42 -2.73
N ASP A 16 -5.90 36.51 -3.25
CA ASP A 16 -5.53 37.87 -2.89
C ASP A 16 -6.73 38.55 -2.22
N GLY A 17 -6.56 38.98 -0.97
CA GLY A 17 -7.44 39.97 -0.35
C GLY A 17 -7.91 39.69 1.07
N SER A 18 -7.12 40.20 2.02
CA SER A 18 -7.54 40.89 3.24
C SER A 18 -8.19 40.12 4.41
N GLY A 19 -7.42 40.03 5.50
CA GLY A 19 -7.82 40.62 6.79
C GLY A 19 -8.62 39.75 7.78
N GLY A 20 -7.94 39.28 8.85
CA GLY A 20 -8.54 39.17 10.18
C GLY A 20 -8.77 37.76 10.75
N GLU A 21 -7.80 37.28 11.53
CA GLU A 21 -7.89 36.49 12.79
C GLU A 21 -6.79 35.40 12.87
N PRO A 22 -5.95 35.37 13.93
CA PRO A 22 -4.97 34.30 14.13
C PRO A 22 -5.67 33.10 14.79
N GLY A 23 -6.66 32.52 14.12
CA GLY A 23 -7.40 31.34 14.58
C GLY A 23 -6.60 30.05 14.36
N HIS A 24 -6.02 29.52 15.45
CA HIS A 24 -5.58 28.14 15.61
C HIS A 24 -4.78 27.52 14.46
N ARG A 25 -3.53 27.98 14.29
CA ARG A 25 -2.50 27.19 13.63
C ARG A 25 -2.34 25.88 14.44
N ARG A 26 -2.79 24.74 13.89
CA ARG A 26 -2.53 23.43 14.52
C ARG A 26 -1.01 23.34 14.76
N PRO A 27 -0.55 22.93 15.96
CA PRO A 27 0.87 22.69 16.16
C PRO A 27 1.31 21.69 15.08
N SER A 28 2.41 21.99 14.39
CA SER A 28 3.05 21.00 13.52
C SER A 28 3.22 19.76 14.38
N ARG A 29 2.77 18.59 13.89
CA ARG A 29 3.15 17.33 14.53
C ARG A 29 4.67 17.33 14.52
N GLU A 30 5.23 17.57 15.69
CA GLU A 30 6.63 17.37 15.97
C GLU A 30 6.92 15.97 15.42
N SER A 31 7.69 15.90 14.34
CA SER A 31 8.14 14.62 13.79
C SER A 31 8.78 13.91 14.96
N GLY A 32 8.05 12.95 15.54
CA GLY A 32 8.52 12.19 16.68
C GLY A 32 9.82 11.57 16.24
N GLY A 33 10.94 12.13 16.68
CA GLY A 33 12.24 11.55 16.47
C GLY A 33 12.12 10.15 17.01
N ALA A 34 12.21 9.15 16.13
CA ALA A 34 12.30 7.79 16.56
C ALA A 34 13.51 7.74 17.51
N ASP A 35 13.24 7.36 18.76
CA ASP A 35 14.25 7.21 19.79
C ASP A 35 15.08 5.98 19.42
N PHE A 36 15.98 6.15 18.45
CA PHE A 36 16.95 5.14 18.05
C PHE A 36 18.02 5.05 19.13
N GLY A 37 17.66 4.53 20.31
CA GLY A 37 18.62 3.85 21.16
C GLY A 37 19.32 2.74 20.36
N PRO A 38 20.43 2.16 20.84
CA PRO A 38 21.09 1.04 20.17
C PRO A 38 20.17 -0.19 20.17
N GLY A 39 19.21 -0.20 19.25
CA GLY A 39 18.29 -1.28 19.00
C GLY A 39 19.07 -2.42 18.39
N THR A 40 18.75 -3.65 18.82
CA THR A 40 19.15 -4.86 18.10
C THR A 40 18.85 -4.68 16.61
N PRO A 41 19.74 -5.11 15.69
CA PRO A 41 19.50 -4.96 14.25
C PRO A 41 18.15 -5.57 13.92
N GLN A 42 17.21 -4.72 13.49
CA GLN A 42 15.87 -5.16 13.11
C GLN A 42 16.01 -6.04 11.87
N GLN A 43 15.38 -7.21 11.86
CA GLN A 43 15.41 -8.09 10.69
C GLN A 43 14.60 -7.44 9.56
N VAL A 44 15.29 -6.81 8.61
CA VAL A 44 14.72 -6.23 7.39
C VAL A 44 14.44 -7.38 6.42
N ARG A 45 13.16 -7.69 6.20
CA ARG A 45 12.74 -8.68 5.20
C ARG A 45 12.31 -7.95 3.95
N VAL A 46 13.10 -8.08 2.89
CA VAL A 46 12.71 -7.63 1.56
C VAL A 46 11.80 -8.71 0.95
N VAL A 47 10.61 -8.31 0.51
CA VAL A 47 9.63 -9.22 -0.11
C VAL A 47 9.29 -8.71 -1.49
N GLN A 48 9.24 -9.61 -2.47
CA GLN A 48 8.72 -9.33 -3.81
C GLN A 48 7.25 -9.71 -3.88
N LEU A 49 6.44 -8.80 -4.40
CA LEU A 49 5.00 -9.00 -4.63
C LEU A 49 4.70 -8.68 -6.09
N THR A 50 3.85 -9.49 -6.73
CA THR A 50 3.35 -9.21 -8.07
C THR A 50 1.90 -8.75 -7.99
N ALA A 51 1.60 -7.58 -8.53
CA ALA A 51 0.26 -7.01 -8.60
C ALA A 51 -0.07 -6.67 -10.06
N GLY A 52 -0.82 -7.55 -10.74
CA GLY A 52 -1.03 -7.43 -12.17
C GLY A 52 0.28 -7.61 -12.94
N ASP A 53 0.68 -6.57 -13.67
CA ASP A 53 1.94 -6.47 -14.42
C ASP A 53 3.03 -5.68 -13.66
N LEU A 54 2.85 -5.43 -12.37
CA LEU A 54 3.83 -4.70 -11.55
C LEU A 54 4.54 -5.62 -10.56
N LEU A 55 5.85 -5.44 -10.43
CA LEU A 55 6.71 -6.04 -9.41
C LEU A 55 6.99 -4.99 -8.34
N LEU A 56 6.64 -5.32 -7.10
CA LEU A 56 6.85 -4.48 -5.93
C LEU A 56 7.93 -5.11 -5.05
N THR A 57 9.02 -4.38 -4.83
CA THR A 57 10.07 -4.72 -3.87
C THR A 57 9.83 -3.92 -2.59
N VAL A 58 9.34 -4.59 -1.55
CA VAL A 58 9.13 -3.94 -0.26
C VAL A 58 10.44 -3.94 0.52
N ASN A 59 11.11 -2.78 0.60
CA ASN A 59 12.23 -2.56 1.53
C ASN A 59 11.75 -1.64 2.66
N PRO A 60 11.59 -2.13 3.91
CA PRO A 60 11.04 -1.34 4.99
C PRO A 60 12.00 -0.26 5.52
N VAL A 61 13.27 -0.26 5.11
CA VAL A 61 14.26 0.75 5.53
C VAL A 61 14.29 1.91 4.53
N ASP A 62 14.49 1.59 3.25
CA ASP A 62 14.74 2.59 2.21
C ASP A 62 13.48 3.01 1.44
N GLY A 63 12.36 2.32 1.67
CA GLY A 63 11.10 2.51 0.96
C GLY A 63 10.81 1.37 -0.01
N SER A 64 9.59 1.35 -0.55
CA SER A 64 9.18 0.32 -1.51
C SER A 64 9.38 0.81 -2.94
N GLU A 65 9.86 -0.07 -3.80
CA GLU A 65 10.11 0.21 -5.22
C GLU A 65 9.09 -0.53 -6.10
N VAL A 66 8.59 0.12 -7.15
CA VAL A 66 7.62 -0.44 -8.10
C VAL A 66 8.24 -0.42 -9.49
N GLU A 67 8.28 -1.57 -10.13
CA GLU A 67 8.75 -1.75 -11.51
C GLU A 67 7.73 -2.51 -12.34
N ALA A 68 7.80 -2.40 -13.67
CA ALA A 68 7.04 -3.28 -14.55
C ALA A 68 7.61 -4.70 -14.48
N CYS A 69 6.73 -5.71 -14.37
CA CYS A 69 7.13 -7.10 -14.39
C CYS A 69 7.86 -7.43 -15.69
N PRO A 70 9.08 -8.01 -15.60
CA PRO A 70 9.77 -8.46 -16.79
C PRO A 70 8.93 -9.50 -17.55
N PRO A 71 8.96 -9.49 -18.89
CA PRO A 71 8.21 -10.45 -19.68
C PRO A 71 8.65 -11.88 -19.33
N GLY A 72 7.69 -12.75 -19.06
CA GLY A 72 7.94 -14.15 -18.67
C GLY A 72 8.37 -14.36 -17.21
N SER A 73 8.44 -13.31 -16.38
CA SER A 73 8.73 -13.43 -14.94
C SER A 73 7.47 -13.42 -14.06
N GLY A 74 6.29 -13.33 -14.66
CA GLY A 74 5.01 -13.38 -13.95
C GLY A 74 4.61 -14.82 -13.59
N PRO A 75 3.75 -14.99 -12.57
CA PRO A 75 3.16 -16.29 -12.28
C PRO A 75 2.31 -16.79 -13.44
N ASP A 76 2.12 -18.10 -13.53
CA ASP A 76 1.21 -18.71 -14.51
C ASP A 76 -0.20 -18.10 -14.43
N ALA A 77 -0.88 -18.10 -15.59
CA ALA A 77 -2.23 -17.59 -15.69
C ALA A 77 -3.15 -18.31 -14.67
N PRO A 78 -3.97 -17.57 -13.88
CA PRO A 78 -4.86 -18.19 -12.92
C PRO A 78 -5.83 -19.17 -13.61
N VAL A 79 -5.83 -20.43 -13.17
CA VAL A 79 -6.76 -21.46 -13.64
C VAL A 79 -7.80 -21.81 -12.58
N ARG A 80 -8.97 -22.27 -13.02
CA ARG A 80 -10.01 -22.74 -12.10
C ARG A 80 -9.54 -24.01 -11.40
N ARG A 81 -9.49 -23.98 -10.07
CA ARG A 81 -9.27 -25.18 -9.25
C ARG A 81 -10.39 -26.19 -9.45
N THR A 82 -10.03 -27.46 -9.52
CA THR A 82 -10.93 -28.60 -9.47
C THR A 82 -11.65 -28.67 -8.12
N PRO A 83 -12.76 -29.42 -8.01
CA PRO A 83 -13.42 -29.64 -6.72
C PRO A 83 -12.50 -30.22 -5.64
N ALA A 84 -11.61 -31.15 -6.00
CA ALA A 84 -10.65 -31.76 -5.06
C ALA A 84 -9.62 -30.73 -4.55
N GLU A 85 -9.00 -29.97 -5.44
CA GLU A 85 -8.02 -28.93 -5.06
C GLU A 85 -8.64 -27.83 -4.19
N ARG A 86 -9.93 -27.51 -4.40
CA ARG A 86 -10.65 -26.59 -3.51
C ARG A 86 -10.82 -27.18 -2.11
N ALA A 87 -11.27 -28.42 -2.00
CA ALA A 87 -11.42 -29.10 -0.72
C ALA A 87 -10.08 -29.22 0.04
N ASP A 88 -8.99 -29.48 -0.67
CA ASP A 88 -7.66 -29.54 -0.07
C ASP A 88 -7.16 -28.18 0.41
N HIS A 89 -7.39 -27.11 -0.38
CA HIS A 89 -7.04 -25.75 0.01
C HIS A 89 -7.80 -25.30 1.26
N GLU A 90 -9.10 -25.60 1.34
CA GLU A 90 -9.94 -25.32 2.51
C GLU A 90 -9.41 -26.05 3.76
N ARG A 91 -9.01 -27.32 3.61
CA ARG A 91 -8.42 -28.10 4.71
C ARG A 91 -7.08 -27.53 5.17
N ALA A 92 -6.22 -27.09 4.24
CA ALA A 92 -4.91 -26.53 4.56
C ALA A 92 -5.01 -25.17 5.27
N GLY A 93 -6.06 -24.39 4.99
CA GLY A 93 -6.32 -23.11 5.65
C GLY A 93 -7.09 -23.21 6.96
N ALA A 94 -7.49 -24.41 7.40
CA ALA A 94 -8.25 -24.58 8.62
C ALA A 94 -7.40 -24.20 9.86
N PRO A 95 -7.92 -23.37 10.78
CA PRO A 95 -7.20 -23.04 12.00
C PRO A 95 -6.99 -24.31 12.87
N PRO A 96 -5.93 -24.35 13.69
CA PRO A 96 -5.71 -25.48 14.59
C PRO A 96 -6.86 -25.60 15.60
N VAL A 97 -7.21 -26.84 15.97
CA VAL A 97 -8.22 -27.07 17.02
C VAL A 97 -7.67 -26.65 18.38
N PRO A 98 -8.47 -25.97 19.22
CA PRO A 98 -8.05 -25.61 20.58
C PRO A 98 -7.80 -26.87 21.42
N ALA A 99 -6.88 -26.77 22.38
CA ALA A 99 -6.70 -27.80 23.40
C ALA A 99 -7.96 -27.86 24.29
N GLY A 100 -8.45 -29.06 24.55
CA GLY A 100 -9.63 -29.32 25.39
C GLY A 100 -9.40 -29.08 26.87
#